data_AF-T1CNW5-F1
#
_entry.id   AF-T1CNW5-F1
#
_cell.length_a   1.000
_cell.length_b   1.000
_cell.length_c   1.000
_cell.angle_alpha   90.00
_cell.angle_beta   90.00
_cell.angle_gamma   90.00
#
_symmetry.space_group_name_H-M   'P 1'
#
loop_
_entity.id
_entity.type
_entity.pdbx_description
1 polymer ?
#
loop_
_entity_poly.entity_id
_entity_poly.type
_entity_poly.pdbx_seq_one_letter_code
_entity_poly.pdbx_strand_id
1 'polypeptide(L)'
;KKLRLLAEPRGHFLLETRKRALILKGVVGKPVRSPTGFALWITRLKARPGNTFRIERVDTEQAVTGLRGGLSAIELGVRTGIIELALDGPHPRWLDRVVDAIVYQYRLENVAAKAAQARESLAFIERQLPRLKNRLNRAETRYNRYRAQNHIIDVSAQTRALLTEA
;
A
#
# COMPACT_ATOMS: atom_id res chain seq x y z
N LYS A 1 30.64 -8.23 1.78
CA LYS A 1 31.78 -8.73 2.62
C LYS A 1 31.25 -9.73 3.65
N LYS A 2 31.91 -10.87 3.85
CA LYS A 2 31.51 -11.91 4.83
C LYS A 2 32.24 -11.69 6.15
N LEU A 3 31.47 -11.49 7.22
CA LEU A 3 31.93 -11.28 8.60
C LEU A 3 31.48 -12.44 9.47
N ARG A 4 32.18 -12.65 10.58
CA ARG A 4 31.85 -13.68 11.58
C ARG A 4 31.43 -13.00 12.86
N LEU A 5 30.26 -13.36 13.37
CA LEU A 5 29.77 -12.95 14.68
C LEU A 5 29.95 -14.12 15.66
N LEU A 6 30.67 -13.93 16.75
CA LEU A 6 30.81 -14.91 17.82
C LEU A 6 29.92 -14.51 18.99
N ALA A 7 29.07 -15.43 19.45
CA ALA A 7 28.31 -15.25 20.67
C ALA A 7 29.19 -15.52 21.90
N GLU A 8 29.23 -14.58 22.84
CA GLU A 8 29.95 -14.70 24.11
C GLU A 8 28.96 -14.86 25.28
N PRO A 9 29.44 -15.29 26.47
CA PRO A 9 28.63 -15.33 27.67
C PRO A 9 28.03 -13.97 28.03
N ARG A 10 26.98 -13.96 28.86
CA ARG A 10 26.33 -12.75 29.39
C ARG A 10 25.81 -11.78 28.32
N GLY A 11 25.48 -12.28 27.12
CA GLY A 11 24.92 -11.46 26.04
C GLY A 11 25.92 -10.56 25.33
N HIS A 12 27.22 -10.86 25.46
CA HIS A 12 28.26 -10.21 24.69
C HIS A 12 28.39 -10.85 23.29
N PHE A 13 28.97 -10.10 22.36
CA PHE A 13 29.31 -10.62 21.04
C PHE A 13 30.57 -9.96 20.48
N LEU A 14 31.28 -10.71 19.65
CA LEU A 14 32.41 -10.22 18.86
C LEU A 14 32.06 -10.26 17.38
N LEU A 15 32.44 -9.21 16.65
CA LEU A 15 32.40 -9.21 15.19
C LEU A 15 33.83 -9.25 14.66
N GLU A 16 34.11 -10.23 13.81
CA GLU A 16 35.43 -10.52 13.28
C GLU A 16 35.41 -10.60 11.76
N THR A 17 36.57 -10.32 11.16
CA THR A 17 36.82 -10.63 9.75
C THR A 17 37.03 -12.14 9.56
N ARG A 18 37.06 -12.62 8.30
CA ARG A 18 37.45 -14.00 7.98
C ARG A 18 38.83 -14.41 8.53
N LYS A 19 39.75 -13.45 8.70
CA LYS A 19 41.09 -13.68 9.27
C LYS A 19 41.10 -13.64 10.81
N ARG A 20 39.93 -13.69 11.47
CA ARG A 20 39.76 -13.53 12.93
C ARG A 20 40.27 -12.19 13.49
N ALA A 21 40.48 -11.19 12.64
CA ALA A 21 40.76 -9.83 13.12
C ALA A 21 39.48 -9.22 13.67
N LEU A 22 39.54 -8.74 14.91
CA LEU A 22 38.42 -8.13 15.62
C LEU A 22 38.04 -6.78 14.99
N ILE A 23 36.76 -6.59 14.71
CA ILE A 23 36.18 -5.34 14.18
C ILE A 23 35.51 -4.57 15.31
N LEU A 24 34.67 -5.23 16.10
CA LEU A 24 33.99 -4.62 17.25
C LEU A 24 33.59 -5.67 18.29
N LYS A 25 33.40 -5.22 19.53
CA LYS A 25 32.79 -5.97 20.63
C LYS A 25 31.55 -5.24 21.08
N GLY A 26 30.44 -5.93 21.27
CA GLY A 26 29.18 -5.31 21.67
C GLY A 26 28.40 -6.14 22.67
N VAL A 27 27.30 -5.55 23.15
CA VAL A 27 26.33 -6.18 24.04
C VAL A 27 24.98 -6.20 23.35
N VAL A 28 24.30 -7.33 23.37
CA VAL A 28 22.96 -7.49 22.80
C VAL A 28 22.02 -6.44 23.43
N GLY A 29 21.20 -5.81 22.60
CA GLY A 29 20.30 -4.73 22.97
C GLY A 29 20.91 -3.33 22.85
N LYS A 30 22.24 -3.19 22.80
CA LYS A 30 22.92 -1.88 22.68
C LYS A 30 23.55 -1.70 21.30
N PRO A 31 23.36 -0.55 20.62
CA PRO A 31 24.09 -0.26 19.40
C PRO A 31 25.58 -0.07 19.72
N VAL A 32 26.45 -0.57 18.84
CA VAL A 32 27.89 -0.41 18.94
C VAL A 32 28.46 0.11 17.63
N ARG A 33 29.46 0.98 17.73
CA ARG A 33 30.21 1.52 16.59
C ARG A 33 31.71 1.29 16.79
N SER A 34 32.36 0.83 15.73
CA SER A 34 33.82 0.67 15.62
C SER A 34 34.48 1.99 15.20
N PRO A 35 35.73 2.25 15.61
CA PRO A 35 36.56 3.32 15.06
C PRO A 35 36.72 3.25 13.53
N THR A 36 36.60 2.06 12.94
CA THR A 36 36.67 1.83 11.49
C THR A 36 35.38 2.16 10.74
N GLY A 37 34.37 2.73 11.41
CA GLY A 37 33.10 3.17 10.81
C GLY A 37 32.01 2.09 10.76
N PHE A 38 32.27 0.87 11.21
CA PHE A 38 31.25 -0.18 11.32
C PHE A 38 30.29 0.11 12.47
N ALA A 39 28.98 0.07 12.22
CA ALA A 39 27.96 0.10 13.26
C ALA A 39 27.12 -1.18 13.21
N LEU A 40 26.81 -1.73 14.38
CA LEU A 40 25.98 -2.93 14.49
C LEU A 40 25.05 -2.78 15.70
N TRP A 41 23.80 -3.17 15.54
CA TRP A 41 22.84 -3.25 16.62
C TRP A 41 22.13 -4.60 16.54
N ILE A 42 22.36 -5.43 17.56
CA ILE A 42 21.73 -6.74 17.68
C ILE A 42 20.68 -6.63 18.77
N THR A 43 19.40 -6.63 18.39
CA THR A 43 18.28 -6.52 19.35
C THR A 43 18.07 -7.81 20.15
N ARG A 44 18.35 -8.97 19.55
CA ARG A 44 18.23 -10.28 20.18
C ARG A 44 19.23 -11.26 19.58
N LEU A 45 19.94 -11.99 20.43
CA LEU A 45 20.84 -13.07 20.05
C LEU A 45 20.53 -14.30 20.91
N LYS A 46 19.89 -15.31 20.33
CA LYS A 46 19.61 -16.59 21.00
C LYS A 46 20.62 -17.62 20.53
N ALA A 47 21.73 -17.74 21.26
CA ALA A 47 22.84 -18.62 20.92
C ALA A 47 23.55 -19.12 22.18
N ARG A 48 24.15 -20.31 22.12
CA ARG A 48 25.09 -20.74 23.16
C ARG A 48 26.41 -19.97 22.98
N PRO A 49 27.13 -19.64 24.07
CA PRO A 49 28.47 -19.08 23.97
C PRO A 49 29.37 -19.99 23.12
N GLY A 50 30.19 -19.39 22.25
CA GLY A 50 31.03 -20.09 21.29
C GLY A 50 30.38 -20.32 19.92
N ASN A 51 29.04 -20.17 19.79
CA ASN A 51 28.39 -20.28 18.49
C ASN A 51 28.77 -19.11 17.58
N THR A 52 29.04 -19.41 16.31
CA THR A 52 29.37 -18.42 15.30
C THR A 52 28.26 -18.26 14.26
N PHE A 53 28.02 -17.03 13.84
CA PHE A 53 27.10 -16.68 12.77
C PHE A 53 27.86 -15.99 11.64
N ARG A 54 27.37 -16.18 10.41
CA ARG A 54 27.87 -15.46 9.24
C ARG A 54 27.02 -14.22 9.04
N ILE A 55 27.65 -13.05 9.04
CA ILE A 55 27.01 -11.79 8.69
C ILE A 55 27.52 -11.40 7.31
N GLU A 56 26.60 -11.11 6.40
CA GLU A 56 26.92 -10.55 5.11
C GLU A 56 26.03 -9.37 4.80
N ARG A 57 26.64 -8.32 4.24
CA ARG A 57 25.90 -7.26 3.58
C ARG A 57 25.58 -7.73 2.16
N VAL A 58 24.30 -7.75 1.85
CA VAL A 58 23.75 -7.93 0.51
C VAL A 58 23.31 -6.56 0.03
N ASP A 59 23.77 -6.13 -1.14
CA ASP A 59 23.36 -4.86 -1.72
C ASP A 59 21.93 -4.97 -2.28
N THR A 60 21.20 -3.85 -2.28
CA THR A 60 19.76 -3.85 -2.59
C THR A 60 19.46 -4.46 -3.96
N GLU A 61 20.23 -4.12 -5.00
CA GLU A 61 20.02 -4.68 -6.33
C GLU A 61 20.22 -6.20 -6.38
N GLN A 62 21.22 -6.71 -5.66
CA GLN A 62 21.44 -8.16 -5.56
C GLN A 62 20.30 -8.84 -4.79
N ALA A 63 19.82 -8.21 -3.72
CA ALA A 63 18.69 -8.73 -2.95
C ALA A 63 17.42 -8.77 -3.81
N VAL A 64 17.12 -7.71 -4.56
CA VAL A 64 15.97 -7.63 -5.47
C VAL A 64 16.09 -8.66 -6.59
N THR A 65 17.25 -8.78 -7.22
CA THR A 65 17.47 -9.73 -8.32
C THR A 65 17.35 -11.17 -7.84
N GLY A 66 17.91 -11.49 -6.67
CA GLY A 66 17.80 -12.83 -6.06
C GLY A 66 16.35 -13.19 -5.71
N LEU A 67 15.58 -12.23 -5.18
CA LEU A 67 14.15 -12.44 -4.91
C LEU A 67 13.34 -12.60 -6.18
N ARG A 68 13.58 -11.77 -7.20
CA ARG A 68 12.89 -11.87 -8.49
C ARG A 68 13.12 -13.21 -9.18
N GLY A 69 14.34 -13.74 -9.11
CA GLY A 69 14.67 -15.03 -9.72
C GLY A 69 13.98 -16.24 -9.06
N GLY A 70 13.56 -16.13 -7.80
CA GLY A 70 12.90 -17.21 -7.06
C GLY A 70 11.40 -17.01 -6.84
N LEU A 71 10.84 -15.84 -7.19
CA LEU A 71 9.44 -15.51 -6.97
C LEU A 71 8.60 -15.83 -8.22
N SER A 72 7.57 -16.64 -8.04
CA SER A 72 6.52 -16.90 -9.03
C SER A 72 5.19 -16.33 -8.54
N ALA A 73 4.41 -15.76 -9.47
CA ALA A 73 3.08 -15.25 -9.23
C ALA A 73 2.16 -15.69 -10.36
N ILE A 74 1.17 -16.52 -10.06
CA ILE A 74 0.30 -17.16 -11.07
C ILE A 74 -1.16 -17.02 -10.65
N GLU A 75 -2.04 -16.68 -11.58
CA GLU A 75 -3.48 -16.69 -11.31
C GLU A 75 -4.02 -18.14 -11.29
N LEU A 76 -4.71 -18.50 -10.22
CA LEU A 76 -5.29 -19.83 -10.06
C LEU A 76 -6.58 -19.95 -10.87
N GLY A 77 -6.44 -20.45 -12.10
CA GLY A 77 -7.55 -20.58 -13.04
C GLY A 77 -7.84 -19.28 -13.79
N VAL A 78 -8.78 -19.35 -14.72
CA VAL A 78 -9.09 -18.22 -15.62
C VAL A 78 -10.11 -17.30 -14.94
N ARG A 79 -9.73 -16.03 -14.70
CA ARG A 79 -10.60 -14.97 -14.16
C ARG A 79 -11.12 -15.24 -12.74
N THR A 80 -10.36 -15.95 -11.93
CA THR A 80 -10.72 -16.15 -10.52
C THR A 80 -10.31 -14.96 -9.66
N GLY A 81 -9.32 -14.17 -10.11
CA GLY A 81 -8.72 -13.10 -9.33
C GLY A 81 -7.93 -13.59 -8.12
N ILE A 82 -7.68 -14.90 -8.02
CA ILE A 82 -6.88 -15.51 -6.95
C ILE A 82 -5.45 -15.67 -7.47
N ILE A 83 -4.48 -15.05 -6.81
CA ILE A 83 -3.06 -15.15 -7.17
C ILE A 83 -2.36 -16.08 -6.19
N GLU A 84 -1.74 -17.14 -6.71
CA GLU A 84 -0.78 -17.95 -6.00
C GLU A 84 0.61 -17.30 -6.08
N LEU A 85 1.26 -17.16 -4.93
CA LEU A 85 2.63 -16.70 -4.82
C LEU A 85 3.50 -17.84 -4.31
N ALA A 86 4.60 -18.12 -5.00
CA ALA A 86 5.58 -19.11 -4.59
C ALA A 86 6.97 -18.46 -4.55
N LEU A 87 7.75 -18.75 -3.51
CA LEU A 87 9.11 -18.24 -3.35
C LEU A 87 10.04 -19.36 -2.90
N ASP A 88 10.98 -19.75 -3.76
CA ASP A 88 11.93 -20.82 -3.47
C ASP A 88 13.23 -20.32 -2.84
N GLY A 89 13.77 -21.09 -1.89
CA GLY A 89 15.05 -20.76 -1.28
C GLY A 89 15.46 -21.65 -0.10
N PRO A 90 16.67 -21.43 0.46
CA PRO A 90 17.27 -22.33 1.45
C PRO A 90 16.77 -22.14 2.88
N HIS A 91 15.97 -21.10 3.15
CA HIS A 91 15.64 -20.66 4.51
C HIS A 91 14.13 -20.42 4.67
N PRO A 92 13.30 -21.45 4.94
CA PRO A 92 11.84 -21.35 4.90
C PRO A 92 11.28 -20.21 5.76
N ARG A 93 11.71 -20.11 7.03
CA ARG A 93 11.29 -19.02 7.94
C ARG A 93 11.65 -17.60 7.47
N TRP A 94 12.65 -17.48 6.62
CA TRP A 94 12.99 -16.19 6.02
C TRP A 94 12.09 -15.93 4.82
N LEU A 95 11.84 -16.94 3.98
CA LEU A 95 10.94 -16.86 2.82
C LEU A 95 9.52 -16.50 3.24
N ASP A 96 8.97 -17.11 4.30
CA ASP A 96 7.64 -16.78 4.83
C ASP A 96 7.51 -15.27 5.09
N ARG A 97 8.48 -14.70 5.81
CA ARG A 97 8.51 -13.27 6.14
C ARG A 97 8.68 -12.38 4.91
N VAL A 98 9.37 -12.85 3.88
CA VAL A 98 9.54 -12.11 2.64
C VAL A 98 8.22 -12.09 1.87
N VAL A 99 7.55 -13.24 1.71
CA VAL A 99 6.24 -13.33 1.04
C VAL A 99 5.21 -12.47 1.78
N ASP A 100 5.15 -12.55 3.11
CA ASP A 100 4.28 -11.70 3.92
C ASP A 100 4.53 -10.20 3.67
N ALA A 101 5.80 -9.80 3.59
CA ALA A 101 6.17 -8.41 3.33
C ALA A 101 5.74 -7.97 1.92
N ILE A 102 5.89 -8.82 0.91
CA ILE A 102 5.46 -8.54 -0.47
C ILE A 102 3.94 -8.36 -0.52
N VAL A 103 3.17 -9.27 0.07
CA VAL A 103 1.71 -9.19 0.13
C VAL A 103 1.26 -7.94 0.86
N TYR A 104 1.90 -7.63 2.00
CA TYR A 104 1.60 -6.43 2.77
C TYR A 104 1.82 -5.14 1.95
N GLN A 105 2.94 -5.04 1.24
CA GLN A 105 3.23 -3.88 0.38
C GLN A 105 2.26 -3.78 -0.80
N TYR A 106 1.98 -4.89 -1.47
CA TYR A 106 0.98 -4.92 -2.55
C TYR A 106 -0.39 -4.43 -2.06
N ARG A 107 -0.83 -4.85 -0.86
CA ARG A 107 -2.09 -4.39 -0.27
C ARG A 107 -2.09 -2.88 -0.04
N LEU A 108 -0.99 -2.33 0.49
CA LEU A 108 -0.86 -0.89 0.73
C LEU A 108 -0.93 -0.07 -0.56
N GLU A 109 -0.20 -0.49 -1.60
CA GLU A 109 -0.22 0.18 -2.90
C GLU A 109 -1.61 0.15 -3.53
N ASN A 110 -2.32 -0.98 -3.44
CA ASN A 110 -3.67 -1.09 -3.97
C ASN A 110 -4.69 -0.25 -3.22
N VAL A 111 -4.59 -0.14 -1.89
CA VAL A 111 -5.46 0.76 -1.10
C VAL A 111 -5.18 2.22 -1.48
N ALA A 112 -3.90 2.60 -1.62
CA ALA A 112 -3.52 3.95 -2.05
C ALA A 112 -4.06 4.28 -3.44
N ALA A 113 -3.91 3.36 -4.40
CA ALA A 113 -4.42 3.51 -5.76
C ALA A 113 -5.96 3.61 -5.80
N LYS A 114 -6.68 2.74 -5.10
CA LYS A 114 -8.16 2.79 -5.00
C LYS A 114 -8.64 4.09 -4.35
N ALA A 115 -7.95 4.56 -3.32
CA ALA A 115 -8.25 5.85 -2.68
C ALA A 115 -8.00 7.03 -3.62
N ALA A 116 -6.95 6.98 -4.45
CA ALA A 116 -6.71 8.00 -5.48
C ALA A 116 -7.82 8.02 -6.53
N GLN A 117 -8.20 6.86 -7.06
CA GLN A 117 -9.27 6.73 -8.06
C GLN A 117 -10.64 7.21 -7.53
N ALA A 118 -10.95 6.92 -6.26
CA ALA A 118 -12.17 7.40 -5.63
C ALA A 118 -12.21 8.93 -5.51
N ARG A 119 -11.07 9.57 -5.17
CA ARG A 119 -10.96 11.04 -5.13
C ARG A 119 -11.13 11.68 -6.50
N GLU A 120 -10.53 11.11 -7.54
CA GLU A 120 -10.70 11.61 -8.91
C GLU A 120 -12.15 11.47 -9.39
N SER A 121 -12.80 10.35 -9.08
CA SER A 121 -14.21 10.11 -9.40
C SER A 121 -15.11 11.13 -8.69
N LEU A 122 -14.85 11.40 -7.40
CA LEU A 122 -15.57 12.42 -6.63
C LEU A 122 -15.36 13.82 -7.22
N ALA A 123 -14.11 14.21 -7.50
CA ALA A 123 -13.78 15.50 -8.10
C ALA A 123 -14.39 15.67 -9.51
N PHE A 124 -14.59 14.57 -10.25
CA PHE A 124 -15.34 14.59 -11.51
C PHE A 124 -16.83 14.87 -11.27
N ILE A 125 -17.46 14.17 -10.31
CA ILE A 125 -18.88 14.38 -9.96
C ILE A 125 -19.12 15.83 -9.50
N GLU A 126 -18.27 16.36 -8.62
CA GLU A 126 -18.35 17.74 -8.13
C GLU A 126 -18.23 18.77 -9.25
N ARG A 127 -17.38 18.53 -10.26
CA ARG A 127 -17.27 19.41 -11.44
C ARG A 127 -18.48 19.34 -12.37
N GLN A 128 -19.15 18.19 -12.47
CA GLN A 128 -20.30 18.01 -13.36
C GLN A 128 -21.63 18.46 -12.72
N LEU A 129 -21.73 18.42 -11.38
CA LEU A 129 -22.95 18.79 -10.65
C LEU A 129 -23.48 20.20 -11.01
N PRO A 130 -22.66 21.26 -11.05
CA PRO A 130 -23.11 22.61 -11.39
C PRO A 130 -23.62 22.70 -12.83
N ARG A 131 -22.95 22.00 -13.76
CA ARG A 131 -23.36 21.96 -15.18
C ARG A 131 -24.72 21.28 -15.34
N LEU A 132 -24.93 20.18 -14.62
CA LEU A 132 -26.20 19.46 -14.63
C LEU A 132 -27.33 20.32 -14.03
N LYS A 133 -27.07 20.98 -12.90
CA LYS A 133 -28.02 21.91 -12.26
C LYS A 133 -28.38 23.10 -13.16
N ASN A 134 -27.39 23.68 -13.85
CA ASN A 134 -27.63 24.75 -14.82
C ASN A 134 -28.45 24.29 -16.03
N ARG A 135 -28.24 23.06 -16.52
CA ARG A 135 -29.06 22.49 -17.60
C ARG A 135 -30.51 22.26 -17.16
N LEU A 136 -30.70 21.76 -15.94
CA LEU A 136 -32.03 21.57 -15.34
C LEU A 136 -32.77 22.90 -15.21
N ASN A 137 -32.14 23.91 -14.57
CA ASN A 137 -32.73 25.25 -14.43
C ASN A 137 -33.12 25.84 -15.79
N ARG A 138 -32.27 25.71 -16.81
CA ARG A 138 -32.58 26.19 -18.17
C ARG A 138 -33.77 25.46 -18.80
N ALA A 139 -33.90 24.15 -18.55
CA ALA A 139 -35.04 23.36 -19.03
C ALA A 139 -36.34 23.77 -18.31
N GLU A 140 -36.30 23.96 -16.99
CA GLU A 140 -37.43 24.46 -16.20
C GLU A 140 -37.87 25.86 -16.64
N THR A 141 -36.93 26.81 -16.83
CA THR A 141 -37.25 28.15 -17.35
C THR A 141 -37.88 28.08 -18.75
N ARG A 142 -37.41 27.19 -19.62
CA ARG A 142 -38.02 26.97 -20.94
C ARG A 142 -39.43 26.39 -20.83
N TYR A 143 -39.63 25.39 -19.96
CA TYR A 143 -40.94 24.78 -19.73
C TYR A 143 -41.94 25.79 -19.15
N ASN A 144 -41.55 26.55 -18.13
CA ASN A 144 -42.40 27.58 -17.52
C ASN A 144 -42.77 28.67 -18.52
N ARG A 145 -41.83 29.13 -19.35
CA ARG A 145 -42.10 30.08 -20.44
C ARG A 145 -43.05 29.50 -21.48
N TYR A 146 -42.88 28.22 -21.86
CA TYR A 146 -43.82 27.54 -22.76
C TYR A 146 -45.22 27.46 -22.15
N ARG A 147 -45.36 27.12 -20.87
CA ARG A 147 -46.67 27.11 -20.17
C ARG A 147 -47.31 28.50 -20.12
N ALA A 148 -46.53 29.54 -19.82
CA ALA A 148 -47.01 30.92 -19.76
C ALA A 148 -47.44 31.45 -21.13
N GLN A 149 -46.65 31.22 -22.18
CA GLN A 149 -46.95 31.66 -23.54
C GLN A 149 -48.17 30.95 -24.13
N ASN A 150 -48.29 29.63 -23.92
CA ASN A 150 -49.41 28.85 -24.42
C ASN A 150 -50.65 28.91 -23.52
N HIS A 151 -50.69 29.82 -22.52
CA HIS A 151 -51.83 30.04 -21.64
C HIS A 151 -52.42 28.71 -21.10
N ILE A 152 -51.55 27.75 -20.73
CA ILE A 152 -51.96 26.54 -20.00
C ILE A 152 -52.08 26.92 -18.51
N ILE A 153 -52.83 27.99 -18.26
CA ILE A 153 -53.37 28.37 -16.97
C ILE A 153 -54.84 28.02 -17.10
N ASP A 154 -55.27 27.13 -16.22
CA ASP A 154 -56.59 26.53 -16.17
C ASP A 154 -57.74 27.46 -16.62
N VAL A 155 -58.19 27.29 -17.87
CA VAL A 155 -59.44 27.89 -18.35
C VAL A 155 -60.65 27.31 -17.57
N SER A 156 -60.47 26.22 -16.80
CA SER A 156 -61.52 25.66 -15.96
C SER A 156 -61.87 26.51 -14.73
N ALA A 157 -60.98 27.41 -14.28
CA ALA A 157 -61.21 28.23 -13.09
C ALA A 157 -62.01 29.52 -13.36
N GLN A 158 -62.01 30.05 -14.59
CA GLN A 158 -62.74 31.28 -14.94
C GLN A 158 -64.17 31.02 -15.46
N THR A 159 -64.52 29.80 -15.88
CA THR A 159 -65.88 29.49 -16.36
C THR A 159 -66.89 29.19 -15.24
N ARG A 160 -66.46 28.94 -14.00
CA ARG A 160 -67.39 28.73 -12.86
C ARG A 160 -67.94 30.02 -12.23
N ALA A 161 -67.34 31.17 -12.50
CA ALA A 161 -67.82 32.44 -11.95
C ALA A 161 -69.00 33.05 -12.74
N LEU A 162 -69.28 32.58 -13.96
CA LEU A 162 -70.36 33.09 -14.80
C LEU A 162 -71.66 32.26 -14.75
N LEU A 163 -71.73 31.23 -13.91
CA LEU A 163 -72.88 30.31 -13.85
C LEU A 163 -73.64 30.33 -12.51
N THR A 164 -73.47 31.39 -11.70
CA THR A 164 -74.22 31.57 -10.43
C THR A 164 -74.95 32.92 -10.35
N GLU A 165 -75.19 33.59 -11.48
CA GLU A 165 -76.10 34.74 -11.59
C GLU A 165 -77.10 34.53 -12.76
N ALA A 166 -77.83 33.41 -12.71
CA ALA A 166 -79.04 33.21 -13.51
C ALA A 166 -80.18 32.75 -12.58
#